data_AF-A0A652KH37-F1
#
_entry.id   AF-A0A652KH37-F1
#
_cell.length_a   1.000
_cell.length_b   1.000
_cell.length_c   1.000
_cell.angle_alpha   90.00
_cell.angle_beta   90.00
_cell.angle_gamma   90.00
#
_symmetry.space_group_name_H-M   'P 1'
#
loop_
_entity.id
_entity.type
_entity.pdbx_description
1 polymer ?
#
loop_
_entity_poly.entity_id
_entity_poly.type
_entity_poly.pdbx_seq_one_letter_code
_entity_poly.pdbx_strand_id
1 'polypeptide(L)'
;MYVAVRRYEGVTDPAEAGRLVNEGFVPIMRQVSGFVAYYWFDAGDGVMVSTSVFQDRAGAEESISRAADFVRDNLASLLPNPPQVMAGEVLASA
;
A
#
# COMPACT_ATOMS: atom_id res chain seq x y z
N MET A 1 12.08 12.85 0.77
CA MET A 1 10.88 12.01 0.58
C MET A 1 11.32 10.59 0.27
N TYR A 2 10.59 9.61 0.78
CA TYR A 2 10.83 8.19 0.56
C TYR A 2 9.50 7.53 0.15
N VAL A 3 9.56 6.53 -0.73
CA VAL A 3 8.39 5.83 -1.25
C VAL A 3 8.45 4.36 -0.88
N ALA A 4 7.29 3.76 -0.61
CA ALA A 4 7.09 2.32 -0.62
C ALA A 4 5.99 1.97 -1.63
N VAL A 5 6.28 1.04 -2.53
CA VAL A 5 5.38 0.55 -3.57
C VAL A 5 5.13 -0.93 -3.32
N ARG A 6 3.88 -1.36 -3.40
CA ARG A 6 3.48 -2.76 -3.24
C ARG A 6 2.63 -3.18 -4.44
N ARG A 7 3.00 -4.30 -5.06
CA ARG A 7 2.29 -4.91 -6.17
C ARG A 7 1.66 -6.21 -5.71
N TYR A 8 0.35 -6.31 -5.88
CA TYR A 8 -0.46 -7.47 -5.53
C TYR A 8 -0.98 -8.10 -6.82
N GLU A 9 -0.76 -9.40 -7.00
CA GLU A 9 -1.16 -10.12 -8.20
C GLU A 9 -2.21 -11.19 -7.89
N GLY A 10 -3.11 -11.43 -8.83
CA GLY A 10 -4.20 -12.40 -8.69
C GLY A 10 -5.32 -11.91 -7.76
N VAL A 11 -5.49 -10.60 -7.61
CA VAL A 11 -6.55 -10.01 -6.79
C VAL A 11 -7.92 -10.43 -7.33
N THR A 12 -8.73 -11.03 -6.48
CA THR A 12 -9.99 -11.70 -6.89
C THR A 12 -11.20 -10.78 -6.93
N ASP A 13 -11.17 -9.69 -6.15
CA ASP A 13 -12.18 -8.64 -6.14
C ASP A 13 -11.54 -7.25 -5.94
N PRO A 14 -11.17 -6.55 -7.03
CA PRO A 14 -10.58 -5.22 -6.96
C PRO A 14 -11.47 -4.17 -6.27
N ALA A 15 -12.80 -4.27 -6.44
CA ALA A 15 -13.74 -3.29 -5.91
C ALA A 15 -13.84 -3.41 -4.38
N GLU A 16 -14.00 -4.63 -3.88
CA GLU A 16 -14.04 -4.88 -2.44
C GLU A 16 -12.70 -4.61 -1.77
N ALA A 17 -11.59 -5.01 -2.40
CA ALA A 17 -10.25 -4.68 -1.90
C ALA A 17 -10.05 -3.16 -1.82
N GLY A 18 -10.49 -2.41 -2.83
CA GLY A 18 -10.47 -0.94 -2.83
C GLY A 18 -11.29 -0.34 -1.69
N ARG A 19 -12.50 -0.86 -1.42
CA ARG A 19 -13.35 -0.42 -0.31
C ARG A 19 -12.66 -0.64 1.04
N LEU A 20 -12.16 -1.84 1.30
CA LEU A 20 -11.47 -2.19 2.54
C LEU A 20 -10.20 -1.34 2.75
N VAL A 21 -9.41 -1.13 1.70
CA VAL A 21 -8.23 -0.26 1.75
C VAL A 21 -8.63 1.19 2.08
N ASN A 22 -9.66 1.72 1.43
CA ASN A 22 -10.10 3.10 1.64
C ASN A 22 -10.66 3.33 3.05
N GLU A 23 -11.48 2.39 3.56
CA GLU A 23 -12.12 2.50 4.88
C GLU A 23 -11.18 2.14 6.03
N GLY A 24 -10.30 1.15 5.84
CA GLY A 24 -9.47 0.60 6.90
C GLY A 24 -8.00 1.05 6.84
N PHE A 25 -7.37 0.91 5.67
CA PHE A 25 -5.92 1.10 5.57
C PHE A 25 -5.48 2.57 5.39
N VAL A 26 -6.22 3.36 4.62
CA VAL A 26 -5.92 4.78 4.42
C VAL A 26 -5.87 5.57 5.74
N PRO A 27 -6.81 5.39 6.69
CA PRO A 27 -6.71 6.01 8.02
C PRO A 27 -5.44 5.63 8.77
N ILE A 28 -5.00 4.37 8.69
CA ILE A 28 -3.78 3.88 9.33
C ILE A 28 -2.54 4.58 8.74
N MET A 29 -2.48 4.76 7.42
CA MET A 29 -1.38 5.47 6.75
C MET A 29 -1.30 6.93 7.15
N ARG A 30 -2.44 7.61 7.30
CA ARG A 30 -2.51 9.02 7.76
C ARG A 30 -1.97 9.24 9.17
N GLN A 31 -1.90 8.19 10.00
CA GLN A 31 -1.36 8.25 11.36
C GLN A 31 0.15 8.01 11.42
N VAL A 32 0.77 7.57 10.33
CA VAL A 32 2.22 7.36 10.28
C VAL A 32 2.91 8.72 10.17
N SER A 33 3.92 8.94 11.00
CA SER A 33 4.69 10.18 11.01
C SER A 33 5.30 10.48 9.63
N GLY A 34 5.19 11.73 9.19
CA GLY A 34 5.70 12.15 7.89
C GLY A 34 4.91 11.66 6.70
N PHE A 35 3.65 11.19 6.86
CA PHE A 35 2.77 10.84 5.75
C PHE A 35 2.61 12.00 4.74
N VAL A 36 2.86 11.73 3.46
CA VAL A 36 2.71 12.71 2.37
C VAL A 36 1.54 12.33 1.47
N ALA A 37 1.53 11.09 0.97
CA ALA A 37 0.52 10.62 0.03
C ALA A 37 0.32 9.11 0.08
N TYR A 38 -0.87 8.66 -0.30
CA TYR A 38 -1.20 7.26 -0.54
C TYR A 38 -2.05 7.13 -1.79
N TYR A 39 -1.74 6.13 -2.60
CA TYR A 39 -2.53 5.74 -3.76
C TYR A 39 -2.73 4.22 -3.74
N TRP A 40 -3.94 3.78 -4.09
CA TRP A 40 -4.28 2.40 -4.39
C TRP A 40 -5.01 2.41 -5.71
N PHE A 41 -4.54 1.64 -6.68
CA PHE A 41 -5.12 1.65 -8.02
C PHE A 41 -5.10 0.26 -8.67
N ASP A 42 -6.09 0.06 -9.53
CA ASP A 42 -6.19 -1.10 -10.40
C ASP A 42 -5.27 -0.91 -11.60
N ALA A 43 -4.31 -1.82 -11.75
CA ALA A 43 -3.36 -1.85 -12.86
C ALA A 43 -3.81 -2.79 -13.99
N GLY A 44 -5.03 -3.35 -13.90
CA GLY A 44 -5.59 -4.31 -14.84
C GLY A 44 -5.20 -5.75 -14.51
N ASP A 45 -5.91 -6.70 -15.11
CA ASP A 45 -5.59 -8.15 -15.08
C ASP A 45 -5.38 -8.73 -13.66
N GLY A 46 -6.19 -8.27 -12.70
CA GLY A 46 -6.10 -8.73 -11.31
C GLY A 46 -4.83 -8.24 -10.59
N VAL A 47 -4.21 -7.17 -11.07
CA VAL A 47 -3.05 -6.53 -10.43
C VAL A 47 -3.48 -5.24 -9.76
N MET A 48 -3.25 -5.16 -8.45
CA MET A 48 -3.42 -3.92 -7.69
C MET A 48 -2.07 -3.38 -7.25
N VAL A 49 -1.93 -2.05 -7.25
CA VAL A 49 -0.72 -1.37 -6.81
C VAL A 49 -1.05 -0.36 -5.72
N SER A 50 -0.31 -0.42 -4.63
CA SER A 50 -0.29 0.63 -3.62
C SER A 50 1.00 1.43 -3.69
N THR A 51 0.92 2.74 -3.53
CA THR A 51 2.07 3.65 -3.41
C THR A 51 1.88 4.52 -2.19
N SER A 52 2.82 4.49 -1.26
CA SER A 52 2.81 5.32 -0.05
C SER A 52 4.08 6.16 0.00
N VAL A 53 3.92 7.48 0.16
CA VAL A 53 5.02 8.46 0.17
C VAL A 53 5.10 9.09 1.56
N PHE A 54 6.33 9.19 2.07
CA PHE A 54 6.66 9.74 3.37
C PHE A 54 7.79 10.78 3.27
N GLN A 55 7.91 11.63 4.29
CA GLN A 55 8.98 12.62 4.39
C GLN A 55 10.36 11.93 4.45
N ASP A 56 10.45 10.81 5.16
CA ASP A 56 11.68 10.05 5.39
C ASP A 56 11.46 8.52 5.26
N ARG A 57 12.57 7.78 5.38
CA ARG A 57 12.62 6.32 5.29
C ARG A 57 11.86 5.62 6.43
N ALA A 58 11.86 6.18 7.63
CA ALA A 58 11.25 5.55 8.79
C ALA A 58 9.73 5.41 8.60
N GLY A 59 9.07 6.46 8.09
CA GLY A 59 7.64 6.39 7.76
C GLY A 59 7.33 5.33 6.69
N ALA A 60 8.19 5.17 5.69
CA ALA A 60 8.01 4.15 4.67
C ALA A 60 8.19 2.72 5.21
N GLU A 61 9.20 2.48 6.06
CA GLU A 61 9.42 1.18 6.70
C GLU A 61 8.27 0.82 7.66
N GLU A 62 7.78 1.78 8.45
CA GLU A 62 6.61 1.59 9.30
C GLU A 62 5.36 1.25 8.48
N SER A 63 5.16 1.93 7.34
CA SER A 63 4.05 1.62 6.44
C SER A 63 4.09 0.20 5.90
N ILE A 64 5.28 -0.38 5.68
CA ILE A 64 5.44 -1.76 5.19
C ILE A 64 4.98 -2.73 6.26
N SER A 65 5.38 -2.53 7.51
CA SER A 65 4.92 -3.34 8.65
C SER A 65 3.40 -3.29 8.79
N ARG A 66 2.82 -2.07 8.85
CA ARG A 66 1.37 -1.89 9.00
C ARG A 66 0.57 -2.47 7.82
N ALA A 67 1.12 -2.42 6.59
CA ALA A 67 0.49 -3.05 5.43
C ALA A 67 0.44 -4.57 5.53
N ALA A 68 1.52 -5.20 6.02
CA ALA A 68 1.56 -6.64 6.22
C ALA A 68 0.50 -7.09 7.23
N ASP A 69 0.35 -6.36 8.33
CA ASP A 69 -0.69 -6.61 9.34
C ASP A 69 -2.09 -6.45 8.74
N PHE A 70 -2.34 -5.33 8.06
CA PHE A 70 -3.65 -5.07 7.46
C PHE A 70 -4.05 -6.13 6.42
N VAL A 71 -3.10 -6.54 5.57
CA VAL A 71 -3.33 -7.58 4.56
C VAL A 71 -3.70 -8.90 5.21
N ARG A 72 -2.92 -9.34 6.20
CA ARG A 72 -3.17 -10.58 6.94
C ARG A 72 -4.57 -10.57 7.57
N ASP A 73 -4.95 -9.45 8.20
CA ASP A 73 -6.14 -9.40 9.04
C ASP A 73 -7.42 -9.10 8.24
N ASN A 74 -7.33 -8.45 7.07
CA ASN A 74 -8.50 -7.91 6.35
C ASN A 74 -8.58 -8.30 4.86
N LEU A 75 -7.46 -8.60 4.20
CA LEU A 75 -7.41 -8.78 2.74
C LEU A 75 -6.94 -10.17 2.30
N ALA A 76 -6.57 -11.07 3.22
CA ALA A 76 -5.97 -12.36 2.89
C ALA A 76 -6.84 -13.23 1.96
N SER A 77 -8.17 -13.12 2.04
CA SER A 77 -9.10 -13.83 1.14
C SER A 77 -9.16 -13.25 -0.28
N LEU A 78 -8.75 -11.99 -0.46
CA LEU A 78 -8.80 -11.27 -1.73
C LEU A 78 -7.44 -11.22 -2.44
N LEU A 79 -6.35 -11.42 -1.69
CA LEU A 79 -4.97 -11.32 -2.14
C LEU A 79 -4.27 -12.69 -2.00
N PRO A 80 -4.44 -13.60 -2.97
CA PRO A 80 -4.00 -14.99 -2.83
C PRO A 80 -2.47 -15.16 -2.87
N ASN A 81 -1.74 -14.15 -3.36
CA ASN A 81 -0.29 -14.19 -3.51
C ASN A 81 0.39 -13.17 -2.58
N PRO A 82 1.61 -13.46 -2.10
CA PRO A 82 2.39 -12.48 -1.38
C PRO A 82 2.71 -11.27 -2.28
N PRO A 83 2.65 -10.03 -1.77
CA PRO A 83 2.98 -8.87 -2.58
C PRO A 83 4.48 -8.77 -2.85
N GLN A 84 4.83 -8.16 -3.99
CA GLN A 84 6.17 -7.62 -4.21
C GLN A 84 6.25 -6.24 -3.56
N VAL A 85 7.29 -6.01 -2.76
CA VAL A 85 7.48 -4.75 -2.02
C VAL A 85 8.79 -4.10 -2.46
N MET A 86 8.73 -2.82 -2.79
CA MET A 86 9.88 -1.99 -3.18
C MET A 86 9.84 -0.70 -2.36
N ALA A 87 11.00 -0.17 -1.99
CA ALA A 87 11.07 1.10 -1.30
C ALA A 87 12.38 1.85 -1.64
N GLY A 88 12.35 3.18 -1.64
CA GLY A 88 13.51 3.98 -2.01
C GLY A 88 13.31 5.48 -1.86
N GLU A 89 14.40 6.23 -2.05
CA GLU A 89 14.36 7.69 -2.07
C GLU A 89 13.63 8.21 -3.32
N VAL A 90 12.83 9.25 -3.13
CA VAL A 90 12.21 9.96 -4.25
C VAL A 90 13.24 10.94 -4.82
N LEU A 91 13.72 10.64 -6.04
CA LEU A 91 14.75 11.45 -6.73
C LEU A 91 14.17 12.60 -7.57
N ALA A 92 12.88 12.53 -7.93
CA ALA A 92 12.17 13.57 -8.67
C ALA A 92 10.67 13.54 -8.34
N SER A 93 10.03 14.71 -8.27
CA SER A 93 8.59 14.90 -8.02
C SER A 93 8.16 16.29 -8.54
N ALA A 94 6.89 16.46 -8.90
CA ALA A 94 6.30 17.74 -9.33
C ALA A 94 5.13 18.13 -8.45
#